data_AF-A0A6V7I2I3-F1
#
_entry.id   AF-A0A6V7I2I3-F1
#
_cell.length_a   1.000
_cell.length_b   1.000
_cell.length_c   1.000
_cell.angle_alpha   90.00
_cell.angle_beta   90.00
_cell.angle_gamma   90.00
#
_symmetry.space_group_name_H-M   'P 1'
#
loop_
_entity.id
_entity.type
_entity.pdbx_description
1 polymer ?
#
loop_
_entity_poly.entity_id
_entity_poly.type
_entity_poly.pdbx_seq_one_letter_code
_entity_poly.pdbx_strand_id
1 'polypeptide(L)' 'CIITLALLIIEDVYVLINYVSFVEALFTTLSVSGLLWMRHKKPDLERPIK' A
#
# COMPACT_ATOMS: atom_id res chain seq x y z
N CYS A 1 -14.39 -7.00 -0.62
CA CYS A 1 -15.87 -7.06 -0.66
C CYS A 1 -16.54 -5.71 -0.40
N ILE A 2 -16.12 -4.95 0.63
CA ILE A 2 -16.73 -3.65 0.97
C ILE A 2 -16.43 -2.57 -0.10
N ILE A 3 -15.21 -2.55 -0.63
CA ILE A 3 -14.78 -1.61 -1.68
C ILE A 3 -15.62 -1.79 -2.96
N THR A 4 -15.93 -3.04 -3.31
CA THR A 4 -16.72 -3.41 -4.49
C THR A 4 -18.19 -2.99 -4.37
N LEU A 5 -18.75 -3.02 -3.15
CA LEU A 5 -20.09 -2.51 -2.85
C LEU A 5 -20.13 -0.96 -2.84
N ALA A 6 -19.08 -0.31 -2.34
CA ALA A 6 -18.95 1.16 -2.35
C ALA A 6 -18.84 1.73 -3.78
N LEU A 7 -18.14 1.03 -4.67
CA LEU A 7 -18.00 1.38 -6.10
C LEU A 7 -19.34 1.41 -6.87
N LEU A 8 -20.37 0.69 -6.40
CA LEU A 8 -21.68 0.60 -7.06
C LEU A 8 -22.64 1.73 -6.62
N ILE A 9 -22.40 2.36 -5.47
CA ILE A 9 -23.36 3.25 -4.79
C ILE A 9 -22.95 4.73 -4.90
N ILE A 10 -21.68 5.04 -5.17
CA ILE A 10 -21.16 6.41 -5.17
C ILE A 10 -21.22 6.99 -6.59
N GLU A 11 -22.02 8.04 -6.80
CA GLU A 11 -22.11 8.77 -8.07
C GLU A 11 -20.78 9.44 -8.49
N ASP A 12 -19.92 9.80 -7.52
CA ASP A 12 -18.62 10.44 -7.74
C ASP A 12 -17.45 9.45 -7.64
N VAL A 13 -17.28 8.65 -8.69
CA VAL A 13 -16.15 7.71 -8.87
C VAL A 13 -14.80 8.41 -8.66
N TYR A 14 -14.69 9.69 -9.00
CA TYR A 14 -13.47 10.49 -8.83
C TYR A 14 -13.03 10.66 -7.38
N VAL A 15 -13.96 10.92 -6.45
CA VAL A 15 -13.62 11.11 -5.03
C VAL A 15 -13.22 9.77 -4.40
N LEU A 16 -13.91 8.70 -4.79
CA LEU A 16 -13.59 7.34 -4.33
C LEU A 16 -12.20 6.88 -4.79
N ILE A 17 -11.84 7.13 -6.06
CA ILE A 17 -10.50 6.82 -6.59
C ILE A 17 -9.43 7.58 -5.80
N ASN A 18 -9.63 8.87 -5.54
CA ASN A 18 -8.67 9.66 -4.78
C ASN A 18 -8.51 9.14 -3.34
N TYR A 19 -9.60 8.74 -2.70
CA TYR A 19 -9.57 8.20 -1.34
C TYR A 19 -8.83 6.85 -1.27
N VAL A 20 -9.15 5.92 -2.17
CA VAL A 20 -8.49 4.60 -2.23
C VAL A 20 -7.02 4.76 -2.60
N SER A 21 -6.69 5.61 -3.57
CA SER A 21 -5.30 5.85 -3.99
C SER A 21 -4.47 6.47 -2.86
N PHE A 22 -5.06 7.34 -2.04
CA PHE A 22 -4.40 7.90 -0.88
C PHE A 22 -4.09 6.83 0.18
N VAL A 23 -5.06 5.99 0.53
CA VAL A 23 -4.87 4.90 1.50
C VAL A 23 -3.88 3.87 0.98
N GLU A 24 -3.95 3.52 -0.30
CA GLU A 24 -3.01 2.60 -0.95
C GLU A 24 -1.59 3.17 -0.91
N ALA A 25 -1.38 4.44 -1.30
CA ALA A 25 -0.07 5.07 -1.26
C ALA A 25 0.53 5.10 0.16
N LEU A 26 -0.28 5.36 1.19
CA LEU A 26 0.17 5.26 2.59
C LEU A 26 0.59 3.83 2.96
N PHE A 27 -0.18 2.84 2.55
CA PHE A 27 0.12 1.43 2.85
C PHE A 27 1.37 0.94 2.11
N THR A 28 1.54 1.34 0.85
CA THR A 28 2.72 1.04 0.03
C THR A 28 3.96 1.73 0.60
N THR A 29 3.89 3.01 0.98
CA THR A 29 5.04 3.72 1.58
C THR A 29 5.42 3.15 2.95
N LEU A 30 4.45 2.74 3.77
CA LEU A 30 4.71 2.00 5.01
C LEU A 30 5.37 0.64 4.75
N SER A 31 4.90 -0.11 3.75
CA SER A 31 5.48 -1.40 3.37
C SER A 31 6.93 -1.27 2.87
N VAL A 32 7.17 -0.30 1.98
CA VAL A 32 8.50 -0.01 1.43
C VAL A 32 9.45 0.50 2.51
N SER A 33 8.99 1.38 3.39
CA SER A 33 9.81 1.87 4.51
C SER A 33 10.12 0.77 5.52
N GLY A 34 9.21 -0.18 5.77
CA GLY A 34 9.48 -1.37 6.58
C GLY A 34 10.55 -2.28 5.97
N LEU A 35 10.51 -2.49 4.64
CA LEU A 35 11.54 -3.21 3.90
C LEU A 35 12.89 -2.48 3.94
N LEU A 36 12.89 -1.15 3.77
CA LEU A 36 14.08 -0.31 3.85
C LEU A 36 14.68 -0.33 5.26
N TRP A 37 13.83 -0.30 6.28
CA TRP A 37 14.22 -0.37 7.69
C TRP A 37 14.84 -1.72 8.04
N MET A 38 14.26 -2.84 7.57
CA MET A 38 14.87 -4.15 7.74
C MET A 38 16.23 -4.25 7.04
N ARG A 39 16.39 -3.59 5.89
CA ARG A 39 17.67 -3.50 5.18
C ARG A 39 18.70 -2.65 5.92
N HIS A 40 18.26 -1.65 6.68
CA HIS A 40 19.15 -0.83 7.50
C HIS A 40 19.56 -1.52 8.81
N LYS A 41 18.66 -2.31 9.42
CA LYS A 41 18.89 -2.95 10.73
C LYS A 41 19.57 -4.32 10.67
N LYS A 42 19.51 -5.02 9.52
CA LYS A 42 20.18 -6.32 9.31
C LYS A 42 20.85 -6.37 7.92
N PRO A 43 22.05 -5.79 7.76
CA PRO A 43 22.80 -5.85 6.51
C PRO A 43 23.36 -7.26 6.21
N ASP A 44 23.41 -8.14 7.22
CA ASP A 44 24.06 -9.45 7.22
C ASP A 44 23.08 -10.64 7.09
N LEU A 45 21.86 -10.42 6.58
CA LEU A 45 20.99 -11.54 6.21
C LEU A 45 21.38 -12.04 4.80
N GLU A 46 21.79 -13.30 4.74
CA GLU A 46 22.03 -14.04 3.50
C GLU A 46 20.76 -13.97 2.64
N ARG A 47 20.82 -13.21 1.54
CA ARG A 47 19.68 -12.98 0.64
C ARG A 47 19.38 -14.29 -0.09
N PRO A 48 18.24 -14.99 0.15
CA PRO A 48 17.95 -16.25 -0.54
C PRO A 48 17.43 -16.04 -1.96
N ILE A 49 17.20 -14.80 -2.39
CA ILE A 49 16.73 -14.45 -3.74
C ILE A 49 17.55 -13.25 -4.22
N LYS A 50 18.25 -13.41 -5.35
CA LYS A 50 18.94 -12.35 -6.08
C LYS A 50 17.95 -11.60 -6.96
#